data_AF-A0A7X4H8D3-F1
#
_entry.id   AF-A0A7X4H8D3-F1
#
_cell.length_a   1.000
_cell.length_b   1.000
_cell.length_c   1.000
_cell.angle_alpha   90.00
_cell.angle_beta   90.00
_cell.angle_gamma   90.00
#
_symmetry.space_group_name_H-M   'P 1'
#
loop_
_entity.id
_entity.type
_entity.pdbx_description
1 polymer ?
#
loop_
_entity_poly.entity_id
_entity_poly.type
_entity_poly.pdbx_seq_one_letter_code
_entity_poly.pdbx_strand_id
1 'polypeptide(L)'
;MPPYSRRRSLRPHSRVSLPSVTRFRTLDTWLQRLSALAQVGLALFTIATIYTTVIPLYQKAVLDEAIAKKEIELKTATAALETKYIKLRQFAVRDYVQFTVPGCVGMLRKIPENADEPIPPDTTLTLNIKQCIVSAESTIRSLSELRQEDRTFFREQLVLLGDRLAQRQRDAKISVASARLDVNDANIDQLAAKRVFESRLSRVLERMATPQQLAEAKRRSATAELEYERTDTYRKQVSDEMFGLLKLNWPESKQ
;
A
#
# COMPACT_ATOMS: atom_id res chain seq x y z
N MET A 1 66.81 63.11 45.88
CA MET A 1 67.75 64.22 46.15
C MET A 1 68.92 64.10 45.19
N PRO A 2 69.52 65.23 44.77
CA PRO A 2 69.93 65.59 43.39
C PRO A 2 71.49 65.43 43.25
N PRO A 3 72.30 66.10 42.39
CA PRO A 3 72.03 67.25 41.49
C PRO A 3 72.96 67.49 40.24
N TYR A 4 72.78 68.69 39.64
CA TYR A 4 73.73 69.58 38.92
C TYR A 4 74.21 69.19 37.48
N SER A 5 73.73 69.83 36.39
CA SER A 5 74.04 71.15 35.79
C SER A 5 75.38 71.29 35.02
N ARG A 6 75.31 71.74 33.75
CA ARG A 6 76.04 72.88 33.10
C ARG A 6 75.87 72.80 31.58
N ARG A 7 75.14 73.70 30.93
CA ARG A 7 75.49 75.06 30.42
C ARG A 7 76.49 75.10 29.25
N ARG A 8 75.98 75.76 28.19
CA ARG A 8 76.61 76.68 27.19
C ARG A 8 77.13 76.07 25.88
N SER A 9 76.53 76.51 24.77
CA SER A 9 77.16 77.52 23.91
C SER A 9 76.21 77.97 22.80
N LEU A 10 75.87 79.26 22.81
CA LEU A 10 75.31 79.99 21.67
C LEU A 10 76.41 80.15 20.60
N ARG A 11 76.06 80.03 19.32
CA ARG A 11 76.52 80.91 18.22
C ARG A 11 75.83 80.52 16.89
N PRO A 12 75.81 81.42 15.90
CA PRO A 12 74.60 81.77 15.17
C PRO A 12 74.66 81.39 13.69
N HIS A 13 73.48 81.49 13.07
CA HIS A 13 73.24 81.81 11.67
C HIS A 13 74.30 81.40 10.64
N SER A 14 74.06 80.26 10.00
CA SER A 14 74.33 80.11 8.57
C SER A 14 72.99 79.92 7.88
N ARG A 15 72.38 81.03 7.44
CA ARG A 15 71.26 80.99 6.50
C ARG A 15 71.85 80.55 5.15
N VAL A 16 71.72 79.26 4.84
CA VAL A 16 71.86 78.78 3.48
C VAL A 16 70.59 79.13 2.74
N SER A 17 70.71 80.08 1.82
CA SER A 17 69.69 80.50 0.87
C SER A 17 69.57 79.49 -0.28
N LEU A 18 68.35 78.91 -0.40
CA LEU A 18 67.60 78.51 -1.61
C LEU A 18 68.30 77.64 -2.71
N PRO A 19 67.60 76.62 -3.25
CA PRO A 19 66.67 76.94 -4.34
C PRO A 19 65.33 76.16 -4.36
N SER A 20 64.32 76.83 -4.94
CA SER A 20 63.13 76.26 -5.60
C SER A 20 62.34 75.14 -4.89
N VAL A 21 61.85 75.41 -3.68
CA VAL A 21 60.95 74.51 -2.93
C VAL A 21 59.53 74.44 -3.52
N THR A 22 59.20 75.21 -4.56
CA THR A 22 57.81 75.27 -5.07
C THR A 22 57.45 74.14 -6.05
N ARG A 23 58.34 73.71 -6.96
CA ARG A 23 58.03 72.62 -7.92
C ARG A 23 58.08 71.21 -7.31
N PHE A 24 59.03 70.94 -6.42
CA PHE A 24 59.10 69.66 -5.71
C PHE A 24 57.90 69.47 -4.78
N ARG A 25 57.47 70.52 -4.10
CA ARG A 25 56.30 70.47 -3.22
C ARG A 25 55.01 70.16 -3.99
N THR A 26 54.84 70.65 -5.22
CA THR A 26 53.67 70.30 -6.06
C THR A 26 53.69 68.85 -6.55
N LEU A 27 54.87 68.32 -6.91
CA LEU A 27 55.04 66.91 -7.29
C LEU A 27 54.78 65.97 -6.11
N ASP A 28 55.30 66.33 -4.93
CA ASP A 28 55.15 65.58 -3.68
C ASP A 28 53.67 65.55 -3.24
N THR A 29 52.96 66.68 -3.40
CA THR A 29 51.50 66.74 -3.15
C THR A 29 50.72 65.85 -4.13
N TRP A 30 51.18 65.75 -5.39
CA TRP A 30 50.55 64.91 -6.41
C TRP A 30 50.78 63.42 -6.16
N LEU A 31 52.00 63.04 -5.77
CA LEU A 31 52.37 61.68 -5.35
C LEU A 31 51.57 61.24 -4.13
N GLN A 32 51.38 62.12 -3.14
CA GLN A 32 50.50 61.84 -1.99
C GLN A 32 49.04 61.58 -2.42
N ARG A 33 48.51 62.36 -3.37
CA ARG A 33 47.15 62.15 -3.87
C ARG A 33 47.00 60.85 -4.66
N LEU A 34 48.00 60.49 -5.46
CA LEU A 34 48.04 59.23 -6.20
C LEU A 34 48.14 58.02 -5.27
N SER A 35 48.95 58.12 -4.22
CA SER A 35 49.05 57.10 -3.16
C SER A 35 47.72 56.91 -2.43
N ALA A 36 47.05 58.00 -2.07
CA ALA A 36 45.71 57.94 -1.47
C ALA A 36 44.67 57.30 -2.42
N LEU A 37 44.72 57.63 -3.73
CA LEU A 37 43.89 57.01 -4.75
C LEU A 37 44.16 55.50 -4.90
N ALA A 38 45.43 55.10 -4.88
CA ALA A 38 45.82 53.69 -4.92
C ALA A 38 45.36 52.94 -3.67
N GLN A 39 45.44 53.54 -2.48
CA GLN A 39 44.93 52.94 -1.24
C GLN A 39 43.41 52.76 -1.29
N VAL A 40 42.66 53.75 -1.76
CA VAL A 40 41.21 53.64 -1.94
C VAL A 40 40.87 52.59 -3.00
N GLY A 41 41.59 52.58 -4.12
CA GLY A 41 41.43 51.58 -5.17
C GLY A 41 41.70 50.16 -4.68
N LEU A 42 42.75 49.97 -3.88
CA LEU A 42 43.10 48.68 -3.28
C LEU A 42 42.03 48.23 -2.26
N ALA A 43 41.48 49.15 -1.46
CA ALA A 43 40.38 48.86 -0.55
C ALA A 43 39.09 48.48 -1.28
N LEU A 44 38.74 49.18 -2.36
CA LEU A 44 37.60 48.81 -3.19
C LEU A 44 37.81 47.48 -3.90
N PHE A 45 39.03 47.21 -4.37
CA PHE A 45 39.37 45.94 -5.00
C PHE A 45 39.27 44.77 -4.02
N THR A 46 39.74 44.92 -2.77
CA THR A 46 39.58 43.87 -1.76
C THR A 46 38.12 43.64 -1.39
N ILE A 47 37.32 44.72 -1.24
CA ILE A 47 35.87 44.60 -1.03
C ILE A 47 35.20 43.86 -2.20
N ALA A 48 35.52 44.24 -3.44
CA ALA A 48 34.98 43.61 -4.64
C ALA A 48 35.38 42.13 -4.74
N THR A 49 36.62 41.80 -4.38
CA THR A 49 37.12 40.41 -4.38
C THR A 49 36.38 39.57 -3.33
N ILE A 50 36.20 40.09 -2.11
CA ILE A 50 35.43 39.42 -1.05
C ILE A 50 33.97 39.23 -1.48
N TYR A 51 33.37 40.26 -2.07
CA TYR A 51 31.97 40.23 -2.54
C TYR A 51 31.76 39.21 -3.66
N THR A 52 32.71 39.10 -4.60
CA THR A 52 32.59 38.21 -5.77
C THR A 52 33.02 36.78 -5.51
N THR A 53 33.86 36.51 -4.51
CA THR A 53 34.40 35.16 -4.25
C THR A 53 33.80 34.50 -3.02
N VAL A 54 33.76 35.21 -1.89
CA VAL A 54 33.42 34.61 -0.60
C VAL A 54 31.91 34.46 -0.45
N ILE A 55 31.14 35.50 -0.78
CA ILE A 55 29.67 35.47 -0.65
C ILE A 55 29.04 34.36 -1.51
N PRO A 56 29.39 34.21 -2.80
CA PRO A 56 28.82 33.14 -3.62
C PRO A 56 29.20 31.73 -3.14
N LEU A 57 30.39 31.58 -2.54
CA LEU A 57 30.86 30.29 -2.04
C LEU A 57 30.04 29.81 -0.84
N TYR A 58 29.68 30.73 0.07
CA TYR A 58 28.75 30.43 1.16
C TYR A 58 27.33 30.17 0.65
N GLN A 59 26.84 30.95 -0.32
CA GLN A 59 25.50 30.75 -0.88
C GLN A 59 25.35 29.39 -1.56
N LYS A 60 26.39 28.91 -2.28
CA LYS A 60 26.38 27.59 -2.90
C LYS A 60 26.37 26.46 -1.87
N ALA A 61 27.26 26.51 -0.88
CA ALA A 61 27.36 25.45 0.13
C ALA A 61 26.05 25.28 0.93
N VAL A 62 25.41 26.39 1.31
CA VAL A 62 24.12 26.37 2.02
C VAL A 62 23.01 25.81 1.13
N LEU A 63 23.02 26.15 -0.17
CA LEU A 63 22.02 25.64 -1.10
C LEU A 63 22.18 24.13 -1.33
N ASP A 64 23.41 23.65 -1.51
CA ASP A 64 23.70 22.23 -1.69
C ASP A 64 23.30 21.41 -0.45
N GLU A 65 23.56 21.95 0.76
CA GLU A 65 23.10 21.33 2.01
C GLU A 65 21.56 21.28 2.07
N ALA A 66 20.88 22.36 1.66
CA ALA A 66 19.42 22.39 1.62
C ALA A 66 18.85 21.41 0.60
N ILE A 67 19.45 21.29 -0.59
CA ILE A 67 19.05 20.32 -1.61
C ILE A 67 19.23 18.90 -1.10
N ALA A 68 20.40 18.57 -0.54
CA ALA A 68 20.67 17.25 0.01
C ALA A 68 19.66 16.88 1.12
N LYS A 69 19.32 17.83 2.02
CA LYS A 69 18.27 17.62 3.03
C LYS A 69 16.91 17.34 2.38
N LYS A 70 16.53 18.12 1.37
CA LYS A 70 15.24 17.94 0.68
C LYS A 70 15.16 16.63 -0.09
N GLU A 71 16.26 16.16 -0.67
CA GLU A 71 16.32 14.85 -1.31
C GLU A 71 16.13 13.70 -0.30
N ILE A 72 16.73 13.82 0.89
CA ILE A 72 16.57 12.82 1.97
C ILE A 72 15.12 12.85 2.49
N GLU A 73 14.56 14.04 2.74
CA GLU A 73 13.16 14.20 3.14
C GLU A 73 12.21 13.60 2.09
N LEU A 74 12.47 13.80 0.80
CA LEU A 74 11.66 13.24 -0.27
C LEU A 74 11.75 11.71 -0.30
N LYS A 75 12.96 11.15 -0.24
CA LYS A 75 13.18 9.69 -0.22
C LYS A 75 12.51 9.01 0.99
N THR A 76 12.55 9.65 2.16
CA THR A 76 11.91 9.13 3.38
C THR A 76 10.39 9.23 3.29
N ALA A 77 9.86 10.34 2.76
CA ALA A 77 8.43 10.50 2.54
C ALA A 77 7.88 9.51 1.50
N THR A 78 8.59 9.28 0.39
CA THR A 78 8.19 8.29 -0.62
C THR A 78 8.21 6.88 -0.05
N ALA A 79 9.24 6.51 0.72
CA ALA A 79 9.31 5.20 1.38
C ALA A 79 8.16 5.00 2.39
N ALA A 80 7.80 6.06 3.14
CA ALA A 80 6.66 6.03 4.04
C ALA A 80 5.33 5.84 3.28
N LEU A 81 5.14 6.54 2.16
CA LEU A 81 3.96 6.39 1.30
C LEU A 81 3.84 4.97 0.73
N GLU A 82 4.93 4.40 0.20
CA GLU A 82 4.94 3.02 -0.29
C GLU A 82 4.58 2.02 0.82
N THR A 83 5.11 2.20 2.03
CA THR A 83 4.78 1.34 3.18
C THR A 83 3.29 1.41 3.54
N LYS A 84 2.69 2.60 3.49
CA LYS A 84 1.25 2.78 3.72
C LYS A 84 0.43 2.14 2.60
N TYR A 85 0.89 2.28 1.37
CA TYR A 85 0.24 1.72 0.20
C TYR A 85 0.24 0.19 0.20
N ILE A 86 1.33 -0.47 0.62
CA ILE A 86 1.39 -1.93 0.78
C ILE A 86 0.32 -2.41 1.79
N LYS A 87 0.14 -1.68 2.89
CA LYS A 87 -0.92 -1.98 3.87
C LYS A 87 -2.31 -1.79 3.29
N LEU A 88 -2.50 -0.75 2.47
CA LEU A 88 -3.76 -0.50 1.75
C LEU A 88 -4.08 -1.66 0.79
N ARG A 89 -3.11 -2.17 0.01
CA ARG A 89 -3.30 -3.35 -0.87
C ARG A 89 -3.85 -4.56 -0.08
N GLN A 90 -3.21 -4.89 1.04
CA GLN A 90 -3.64 -6.00 1.89
C GLN A 90 -5.03 -5.79 2.48
N PHE A 91 -5.32 -4.56 2.94
CA PHE A 91 -6.63 -4.19 3.47
C PHE A 91 -7.72 -4.32 2.40
N ALA A 92 -7.49 -3.77 1.20
CA ALA A 92 -8.48 -3.78 0.13
C ALA A 92 -8.84 -5.20 -0.35
N VAL A 93 -7.85 -6.10 -0.45
CA VAL A 93 -8.13 -7.50 -0.79
C VAL A 93 -8.84 -8.23 0.34
N ARG A 94 -8.46 -7.98 1.60
CA ARG A 94 -9.15 -8.57 2.75
C ARG A 94 -10.61 -8.14 2.81
N ASP A 95 -10.86 -6.84 2.63
CA ASP A 95 -12.18 -6.24 2.55
C ASP A 95 -13.01 -6.90 1.44
N TYR A 96 -12.44 -6.99 0.25
CA TYR A 96 -13.07 -7.68 -0.89
C TYR A 96 -13.43 -9.13 -0.57
N VAL A 97 -12.49 -9.93 -0.04
CA VAL A 97 -12.73 -11.35 0.28
C VAL A 97 -13.84 -11.48 1.34
N GLN A 98 -13.82 -10.65 2.38
CA GLN A 98 -14.78 -10.70 3.47
C GLN A 98 -16.21 -10.40 3.01
N PHE A 99 -16.38 -9.47 2.06
CA PHE A 99 -17.71 -9.14 1.53
C PHE A 99 -18.16 -10.05 0.38
N THR A 100 -17.22 -10.51 -0.45
CA THR A 100 -17.54 -11.28 -1.66
C THR A 100 -17.77 -12.76 -1.36
N VAL A 101 -16.98 -13.38 -0.47
CA VAL A 101 -17.08 -14.82 -0.19
C VAL A 101 -18.47 -15.22 0.30
N PRO A 102 -19.07 -14.55 1.31
CA PRO A 102 -20.37 -14.96 1.82
C PRO A 102 -21.49 -14.86 0.77
N GLY A 103 -21.44 -13.82 -0.07
CA GLY A 103 -22.42 -13.58 -1.14
C GLY A 103 -22.27 -14.54 -2.31
N CYS A 104 -21.05 -14.73 -2.80
CA CYS A 104 -20.79 -15.54 -4.00
C CYS A 104 -20.78 -17.06 -3.73
N VAL A 105 -20.55 -17.50 -2.49
CA VAL A 105 -20.60 -18.94 -2.13
C VAL A 105 -22.01 -19.38 -1.71
N GLY A 106 -22.96 -18.44 -1.59
CA GLY A 106 -24.31 -18.73 -1.10
C GLY A 106 -24.33 -19.10 0.39
N MET A 107 -23.35 -18.62 1.16
CA MET A 107 -23.34 -18.78 2.63
C MET A 107 -24.39 -17.88 3.29
N LEU A 108 -24.68 -16.73 2.68
CA LEU A 108 -25.78 -15.86 3.10
C LEU A 108 -27.09 -16.39 2.49
N ARG A 109 -27.72 -17.33 3.18
CA ARG A 109 -29.10 -17.72 2.88
C ARG A 109 -30.04 -16.70 3.51
N LYS A 110 -31.06 -16.26 2.75
CA LYS A 110 -32.17 -15.50 3.35
C LYS A 110 -32.84 -16.44 4.37
N ILE A 111 -32.83 -16.03 5.64
CA ILE A 111 -33.60 -16.71 6.67
C ILE A 111 -35.07 -16.38 6.37
N PRO A 112 -35.96 -17.38 6.25
CA PRO A 112 -37.38 -17.13 6.02
C PRO A 112 -37.91 -16.24 7.16
N GLU A 113 -38.71 -15.23 6.82
CA GLU A 113 -39.23 -14.29 7.81
C GLU A 113 -40.32 -14.95 8.67
N ASN A 114 -40.96 -15.99 8.14
CA ASN A 114 -42.00 -16.76 8.81
C ASN A 114 -41.69 -18.26 8.76
N ALA A 115 -42.11 -19.00 9.79
CA ALA A 115 -41.91 -20.45 9.87
C ALA A 115 -42.61 -21.24 8.75
N ASP A 116 -43.68 -20.66 8.18
CA ASP A 116 -44.46 -21.26 7.10
C ASP A 116 -43.91 -20.94 5.70
N GLU A 117 -42.91 -20.05 5.60
CA GLU A 117 -42.31 -19.69 4.32
C GLU A 117 -41.35 -20.81 3.86
N PRO A 118 -41.48 -21.31 2.61
CA PRO A 118 -40.61 -22.36 2.12
C PRO A 118 -39.15 -21.89 2.11
N ILE A 119 -38.26 -22.73 2.64
CA ILE A 119 -36.82 -22.45 2.66
C ILE A 119 -36.37 -22.23 1.20
N PRO A 120 -35.72 -21.09 0.90
CA PRO A 120 -35.30 -20.80 -0.47
C PRO A 120 -34.34 -21.88 -0.98
N PRO A 121 -34.42 -22.24 -2.27
CA PRO A 121 -33.57 -23.27 -2.85
C PRO A 121 -32.09 -22.87 -2.74
N ASP A 122 -31.22 -23.86 -2.56
CA ASP A 122 -29.79 -23.64 -2.46
C ASP A 122 -29.23 -23.16 -3.81
N THR A 123 -28.84 -21.89 -3.88
CA THR A 123 -28.31 -21.26 -5.11
C THR A 123 -26.81 -21.45 -5.28
N THR A 124 -26.11 -22.12 -4.36
CA THR A 124 -24.64 -22.27 -4.41
C THR A 124 -24.14 -22.86 -5.73
N LEU A 125 -24.86 -23.83 -6.30
CA LEU A 125 -24.48 -24.44 -7.58
C LEU A 125 -25.09 -23.71 -8.79
N THR A 126 -26.15 -22.93 -8.63
CA THR A 126 -26.81 -22.27 -9.77
C THR A 126 -26.23 -20.89 -10.08
N LEU A 127 -25.66 -20.21 -9.08
CA LEU A 127 -25.06 -18.88 -9.23
C LEU A 127 -23.87 -18.89 -10.20
N ASN A 128 -23.78 -17.92 -11.11
CA ASN A 128 -22.59 -17.73 -11.94
C ASN A 128 -21.44 -17.17 -11.08
N ILE A 129 -20.61 -18.07 -10.54
CA ILE A 129 -19.54 -17.72 -9.60
C ILE A 129 -18.53 -16.74 -10.22
N LYS A 130 -18.17 -16.96 -11.50
CA LYS A 130 -17.24 -16.10 -12.24
C LYS A 130 -17.76 -14.66 -12.31
N GLN A 131 -19.01 -14.51 -12.73
CA GLN A 131 -19.62 -13.18 -12.85
C GLN A 131 -19.81 -12.54 -11.47
N CYS A 132 -20.20 -13.31 -10.45
CA CYS A 132 -20.36 -12.79 -9.08
C CYS A 132 -19.07 -12.16 -8.56
N ILE A 133 -17.94 -12.90 -8.65
CA ILE A 133 -16.63 -12.45 -8.20
C ILE A 133 -16.20 -11.18 -8.96
N VAL A 134 -16.25 -11.20 -10.29
CA VAL A 134 -15.80 -10.05 -11.09
C VAL A 134 -16.70 -8.83 -10.87
N SER A 135 -18.02 -9.00 -10.77
CA SER A 135 -18.95 -7.88 -10.57
C SER A 135 -18.80 -7.24 -9.18
N ALA A 136 -18.48 -8.03 -8.15
CA ALA A 136 -18.25 -7.56 -6.79
C ALA A 136 -17.05 -6.61 -6.68
N GLU A 137 -16.12 -6.58 -7.65
CA GLU A 137 -15.00 -5.64 -7.62
C GLU A 137 -15.47 -4.18 -7.55
N SER A 138 -16.53 -3.86 -8.30
CA SER A 138 -17.09 -2.50 -8.39
C SER A 138 -17.85 -2.05 -7.15
N THR A 139 -18.26 -2.96 -6.27
CA THR A 139 -19.01 -2.62 -5.05
C THR A 139 -18.10 -2.28 -3.87
N ILE A 140 -16.82 -2.66 -3.94
CA ILE A 140 -15.86 -2.50 -2.86
C ILE A 140 -15.06 -1.21 -3.05
N ARG A 141 -15.36 -0.22 -2.21
CA ARG A 141 -14.72 1.11 -2.26
C ARG A 141 -13.20 1.04 -2.09
N SER A 142 -12.69 0.18 -1.21
CA SER A 142 -11.25 0.07 -0.94
C SER A 142 -10.42 -0.36 -2.15
N LEU A 143 -10.99 -1.11 -3.10
CA LEU A 143 -10.32 -1.47 -4.35
C LEU A 143 -10.18 -0.28 -5.32
N SER A 144 -11.06 0.73 -5.22
CA SER A 144 -10.98 1.94 -6.03
C SER A 144 -9.83 2.86 -5.63
N GLU A 145 -9.27 2.68 -4.43
CA GLU A 145 -8.13 3.44 -3.91
C GLU A 145 -6.78 2.85 -4.34
N LEU A 146 -6.78 1.68 -4.97
CA LEU A 146 -5.58 1.08 -5.54
C LEU A 146 -5.12 1.84 -6.79
N ARG A 147 -3.82 1.82 -7.05
CA ARG A 147 -3.22 2.27 -8.31
C ARG A 147 -3.84 1.49 -9.47
N GLN A 148 -3.89 2.15 -10.62
CA GLN A 148 -4.47 1.58 -11.84
C GLN A 148 -3.85 0.21 -12.18
N GLU A 149 -2.52 0.09 -12.10
CA GLU A 149 -1.76 -1.12 -12.43
C GLU A 149 -2.11 -2.29 -11.50
N ASP A 150 -2.19 -2.02 -10.19
CA ASP A 150 -2.55 -3.04 -9.19
C ASP A 150 -4.01 -3.46 -9.34
N ARG A 151 -4.89 -2.52 -9.68
CA ARG A 151 -6.30 -2.82 -9.93
C ARG A 151 -6.47 -3.69 -11.17
N THR A 152 -5.75 -3.39 -12.26
CA THR A 152 -5.76 -4.24 -13.46
C THR A 152 -5.20 -5.63 -13.17
N PHE A 153 -4.08 -5.71 -12.45
CA PHE A 153 -3.51 -6.99 -12.02
C PHE A 153 -4.50 -7.79 -11.16
N PHE A 154 -5.12 -7.16 -10.17
CA PHE A 154 -6.08 -7.82 -9.30
C PHE A 154 -7.29 -8.32 -10.09
N ARG A 155 -7.83 -7.52 -11.01
CA ARG A 155 -8.93 -7.94 -11.90
C ARG A 155 -8.55 -9.14 -12.75
N GLU A 156 -7.35 -9.18 -13.32
CA GLU A 156 -6.86 -10.34 -14.07
C GLU A 156 -6.82 -11.59 -13.19
N GLN A 157 -6.33 -11.47 -11.95
CA GLN A 157 -6.34 -12.56 -10.97
C GLN A 157 -7.76 -13.01 -10.63
N LEU A 158 -8.73 -12.09 -10.50
CA LEU A 158 -10.14 -12.42 -10.27
C LEU A 158 -10.77 -13.17 -11.45
N VAL A 159 -10.42 -12.80 -12.69
CA VAL A 159 -10.91 -13.50 -13.89
C VAL A 159 -10.36 -14.93 -13.92
N LEU A 160 -9.06 -15.11 -13.72
CA LEU A 160 -8.41 -16.42 -13.68
C LEU A 160 -8.98 -17.31 -12.55
N LEU A 161 -9.18 -16.73 -11.37
CA LEU A 161 -9.82 -17.41 -10.25
C LEU A 161 -11.27 -17.79 -10.61
N GLY A 162 -12.03 -16.87 -11.19
CA GLY A 162 -13.41 -17.09 -11.61
C GLY A 162 -13.53 -18.24 -12.61
N ASP A 163 -12.60 -18.38 -13.55
CA ASP A 163 -12.55 -19.50 -14.49
C ASP A 163 -12.27 -20.84 -13.81
N ARG A 164 -11.30 -20.89 -12.88
CA ARG A 164 -11.02 -22.09 -12.09
C ARG A 164 -12.23 -22.51 -11.24
N LEU A 165 -12.87 -21.56 -10.57
CA LEU A 165 -14.05 -21.83 -9.75
C LEU A 165 -15.26 -22.23 -10.57
N ALA A 166 -15.45 -21.66 -11.77
CA ALA A 166 -16.50 -22.08 -12.69
C ALA A 166 -16.28 -23.53 -13.17
N GLN A 167 -15.03 -23.95 -13.37
CA GLN A 167 -14.72 -25.35 -13.63
C GLN A 167 -15.10 -26.25 -12.44
N ARG A 168 -14.65 -25.91 -11.22
CA ARG A 168 -15.01 -26.66 -10.01
C ARG A 168 -16.51 -26.73 -9.77
N GLN A 169 -17.24 -25.67 -10.12
CA GLN A 169 -18.69 -25.67 -10.02
C GLN A 169 -19.33 -26.69 -10.97
N ARG A 170 -18.81 -26.81 -12.20
CA ARG A 170 -19.26 -27.84 -13.16
C ARG A 170 -18.99 -29.24 -12.63
N ASP A 171 -17.78 -29.47 -12.10
CA ASP A 171 -17.40 -30.76 -11.52
C ASP A 171 -18.27 -31.10 -10.31
N ALA A 172 -18.54 -30.12 -9.45
CA ALA A 172 -19.43 -30.25 -8.30
C ALA A 172 -20.88 -30.55 -8.72
N LYS A 173 -21.40 -29.92 -9.79
CA LYS A 173 -22.74 -30.23 -10.33
C LYS A 173 -22.83 -31.68 -10.79
N ILE A 174 -21.81 -32.18 -11.51
CA ILE A 174 -21.76 -33.56 -11.97
C ILE A 174 -21.71 -34.51 -10.77
N SER A 175 -20.86 -34.20 -9.78
CA SER A 175 -20.75 -34.97 -8.54
C SER A 175 -22.07 -35.00 -7.76
N VAL A 176 -22.76 -33.87 -7.61
CA VAL A 176 -24.07 -33.84 -6.94
C VAL A 176 -25.12 -34.61 -7.73
N ALA A 177 -25.14 -34.50 -9.06
CA ALA A 177 -26.06 -35.26 -9.90
C ALA A 177 -25.85 -36.78 -9.82
N SER A 178 -24.60 -37.23 -9.62
CA SER A 178 -24.28 -38.66 -9.45
C SER A 178 -24.55 -39.20 -8.05
N ALA A 179 -24.89 -38.36 -7.06
CA ALA A 179 -25.10 -38.78 -5.67
C ALA A 179 -26.15 -39.89 -5.53
N ARG A 180 -27.20 -39.87 -6.35
CA ARG A 180 -28.25 -40.90 -6.38
C ARG A 180 -27.73 -42.28 -6.77
N LEU A 181 -26.72 -42.34 -7.64
CA LEU A 181 -26.12 -43.59 -8.12
C LEU A 181 -25.19 -44.20 -7.06
N ASP A 182 -24.62 -43.36 -6.20
CA ASP A 182 -23.67 -43.77 -5.18
C ASP A 182 -24.35 -44.29 -3.88
N VAL A 183 -25.67 -44.10 -3.74
CA VAL A 183 -26.47 -44.67 -2.64
C VAL A 183 -26.85 -46.12 -2.96
N ASN A 184 -26.28 -47.05 -2.19
CA ASN A 184 -26.53 -48.48 -2.29
C ASN A 184 -26.93 -49.08 -0.92
N ASP A 185 -27.38 -50.32 -0.93
CA ASP A 185 -27.88 -50.98 0.29
C ASP A 185 -26.81 -51.12 1.38
N ALA A 186 -25.52 -51.09 1.01
CA ALA A 186 -24.41 -51.20 1.94
C ALA A 186 -24.11 -49.90 2.72
N ASN A 187 -24.41 -48.73 2.15
CA ASN A 187 -24.09 -47.43 2.74
C ASN A 187 -25.32 -46.60 3.18
N ILE A 188 -26.53 -47.02 2.81
CA ILE A 188 -27.77 -46.27 3.03
C ILE A 188 -28.03 -45.95 4.52
N ASP A 189 -27.83 -46.92 5.42
CA ASP A 189 -28.09 -46.71 6.84
C ASP A 189 -27.05 -45.78 7.47
N GLN A 190 -25.77 -45.90 7.07
CA GLN A 190 -24.71 -45.02 7.55
C GLN A 190 -24.93 -43.56 7.09
N LEU A 191 -25.31 -43.37 5.83
CA LEU A 191 -25.55 -42.04 5.27
C LEU A 191 -26.81 -41.39 5.82
N ALA A 192 -27.90 -42.16 5.97
CA ALA A 192 -29.14 -41.64 6.56
C ALA A 192 -28.97 -41.19 8.02
N ALA A 193 -28.14 -41.92 8.79
CA ALA A 193 -27.92 -41.65 10.22
C ALA A 193 -27.20 -40.31 10.50
N LYS A 194 -26.42 -39.76 9.57
CA LYS A 194 -25.56 -38.58 9.82
C LYS A 194 -26.30 -37.27 10.17
N ARG A 195 -27.56 -37.08 9.72
CA ARG A 195 -28.29 -35.81 9.94
C ARG A 195 -29.74 -35.94 10.37
N VAL A 196 -30.52 -36.77 9.68
CA VAL A 196 -31.99 -36.70 9.73
C VAL A 196 -32.57 -37.89 10.49
N PHE A 197 -31.97 -39.08 10.37
CA PHE A 197 -32.55 -40.31 10.92
C PHE A 197 -32.30 -40.58 12.40
N GLU A 198 -31.53 -39.77 13.12
CA GLU A 198 -31.50 -39.82 14.60
C GLU A 198 -32.55 -38.91 15.27
N SER A 199 -33.23 -38.05 14.49
CA SER A 199 -34.23 -37.13 15.04
C SER A 199 -35.47 -37.90 15.55
N ARG A 200 -36.21 -37.33 16.52
CA ARG A 200 -37.46 -37.95 17.06
C ARG A 200 -38.46 -38.33 15.96
N LEU A 201 -38.42 -37.67 14.81
CA LEU A 201 -39.27 -37.92 13.64
C LEU A 201 -39.01 -39.29 13.02
N SER A 202 -37.78 -39.79 12.99
CA SER A 202 -37.46 -41.10 12.40
C SER A 202 -38.06 -42.23 13.22
N ARG A 203 -37.99 -42.17 14.55
CA ARG A 203 -38.64 -43.14 15.45
C ARG A 203 -40.16 -43.16 15.34
N VAL A 204 -40.74 -42.00 15.00
CA VAL A 204 -42.19 -41.87 14.75
C VAL A 204 -42.54 -42.46 13.38
N LEU A 205 -41.73 -42.19 12.36
CA LEU A 205 -41.87 -42.78 11.02
C LEU A 205 -41.71 -44.30 11.04
N GLU A 206 -40.76 -44.84 11.79
CA GLU A 206 -40.56 -46.29 11.97
C GLU A 206 -41.79 -46.99 12.56
N ARG A 207 -42.59 -46.29 13.36
CA ARG A 207 -43.81 -46.84 13.98
C ARG A 207 -45.06 -46.71 13.12
N MET A 208 -45.07 -45.78 12.16
CA MET A 208 -46.29 -45.43 11.40
C MET A 208 -46.20 -45.72 9.90
N ALA A 209 -44.99 -45.85 9.34
CA ALA A 209 -44.79 -46.05 7.91
C ALA A 209 -44.67 -47.54 7.55
N THR A 210 -45.06 -47.88 6.32
CA THR A 210 -44.79 -49.22 5.77
C THR A 210 -43.28 -49.44 5.55
N PRO A 211 -42.77 -50.69 5.57
CA PRO A 211 -41.35 -50.97 5.34
C PRO A 211 -40.82 -50.37 4.03
N GLN A 212 -41.65 -50.36 2.98
CA GLN A 212 -41.32 -49.79 1.68
C GLN A 212 -41.19 -48.25 1.73
N GLN A 213 -42.11 -47.56 2.41
CA GLN A 213 -42.04 -46.11 2.62
C GLN A 213 -40.83 -45.73 3.48
N LEU A 214 -40.50 -46.54 4.49
CA LEU A 214 -39.33 -46.32 5.33
C LEU A 214 -38.03 -46.47 4.54
N ALA A 215 -37.91 -47.51 3.71
CA ALA A 215 -36.76 -47.72 2.84
C ALA A 215 -36.58 -46.58 1.83
N GLU A 216 -37.67 -46.10 1.22
CA GLU A 216 -37.62 -44.97 0.31
C GLU A 216 -37.24 -43.67 1.03
N ALA A 217 -37.79 -43.42 2.22
CA ALA A 217 -37.44 -42.26 3.05
C ALA A 217 -35.96 -42.27 3.45
N LYS A 218 -35.43 -43.43 3.86
CA LYS A 218 -34.00 -43.63 4.13
C LYS A 218 -33.16 -43.33 2.89
N ARG A 219 -33.55 -43.81 1.72
CA ARG A 219 -32.82 -43.59 0.46
C ARG A 219 -32.80 -42.12 0.06
N ARG A 220 -33.94 -41.43 0.17
CA ARG A 220 -34.04 -39.98 -0.06
C ARG A 220 -33.17 -39.20 0.92
N SER A 221 -33.18 -39.58 2.20
CA SER A 221 -32.33 -38.96 3.22
C SER A 221 -30.84 -39.16 2.95
N ALA A 222 -30.42 -40.38 2.61
CA ALA A 222 -29.04 -40.70 2.29
C ALA A 222 -28.56 -39.94 1.04
N THR A 223 -29.42 -39.82 0.03
CA THR A 223 -29.14 -39.03 -1.18
C THR A 223 -28.96 -37.56 -0.82
N ALA A 224 -29.90 -36.97 -0.07
CA ALA A 224 -29.82 -35.56 0.35
C ALA A 224 -28.56 -35.28 1.17
N GLU A 225 -28.12 -36.23 2.01
CA GLU A 225 -26.88 -36.09 2.77
C GLU A 225 -25.65 -36.05 1.87
N LEU A 226 -25.55 -36.96 0.89
CA LEU A 226 -24.43 -36.95 -0.07
C LEU A 226 -24.44 -35.69 -0.94
N GLU A 227 -25.59 -35.25 -1.42
CA GLU A 227 -25.74 -34.00 -2.17
C GLU A 227 -25.25 -32.81 -1.32
N TYR A 228 -25.59 -32.79 -0.03
CA TYR A 228 -25.13 -31.79 0.90
C TYR A 228 -23.61 -31.86 1.15
N GLU A 229 -23.04 -33.03 1.46
CA GLU A 229 -21.61 -33.20 1.72
C GLU A 229 -20.76 -32.75 0.52
N ARG A 230 -21.21 -33.09 -0.70
CA ARG A 230 -20.55 -32.66 -1.95
C ARG A 230 -20.65 -31.16 -2.16
N THR A 231 -21.81 -30.57 -1.88
CA THR A 231 -22.01 -29.12 -1.97
C THR A 231 -21.16 -28.39 -0.92
N ASP A 232 -21.10 -28.89 0.30
CA ASP A 232 -20.29 -28.33 1.39
C ASP A 232 -18.79 -28.41 1.07
N THR A 233 -18.34 -29.53 0.51
CA THR A 233 -16.96 -29.70 0.02
C THR A 233 -16.63 -28.65 -1.05
N TYR A 234 -17.53 -28.44 -2.02
CA TYR A 234 -17.37 -27.38 -3.01
C TYR A 234 -17.30 -25.99 -2.36
N ARG A 235 -18.19 -25.67 -1.41
CA ARG A 235 -18.16 -24.38 -0.69
C ARG A 235 -16.82 -24.14 -0.01
N LYS A 236 -16.29 -25.14 0.69
CA LYS A 236 -14.98 -25.06 1.34
C LYS A 236 -13.87 -24.79 0.34
N GLN A 237 -13.83 -25.53 -0.77
CA GLN A 237 -12.84 -25.31 -1.82
C GLN A 237 -12.91 -23.91 -2.41
N VAL A 238 -14.11 -23.38 -2.68
CA VAL A 238 -14.29 -22.02 -3.18
C VAL A 238 -13.79 -21.00 -2.16
N SER A 239 -14.18 -21.16 -0.88
CA SER A 239 -13.71 -20.29 0.19
C SER A 239 -12.20 -20.31 0.31
N ASP A 240 -11.57 -21.49 0.30
CA ASP A 240 -10.11 -21.64 0.41
C ASP A 240 -9.38 -20.95 -0.75
N GLU A 241 -9.86 -21.12 -2.00
CA GLU A 241 -9.26 -20.43 -3.15
C GLU A 241 -9.46 -18.91 -3.09
N MET A 242 -10.62 -18.44 -2.64
CA MET A 242 -10.88 -17.00 -2.44
C MET A 242 -9.99 -16.41 -1.33
N PHE A 243 -9.80 -17.12 -0.21
CA PHE A 243 -8.84 -16.72 0.83
C PHE A 243 -7.40 -16.78 0.33
N GLY A 244 -7.11 -17.58 -0.70
CA GLY A 244 -5.84 -17.58 -1.43
C GLY A 244 -5.47 -16.20 -2.02
N LEU A 245 -6.46 -15.36 -2.33
CA LEU A 245 -6.22 -13.98 -2.82
C LEU A 245 -5.45 -13.12 -1.81
N LEU A 246 -5.55 -13.42 -0.51
CA LEU A 246 -4.79 -12.72 0.53
C LEU A 246 -3.27 -12.92 0.42
N LYS A 247 -2.85 -13.94 -0.33
CA LYS A 247 -1.45 -14.32 -0.55
C LYS A 247 -0.96 -13.95 -1.96
N LEU A 248 -1.63 -13.03 -2.64
CA LEU A 248 -1.21 -12.58 -3.97
C LEU A 248 0.17 -11.95 -3.95
N ASN A 249 0.99 -12.35 -4.93
CA ASN A 249 2.27 -11.73 -5.21
C ASN A 249 2.02 -10.51 -6.10
N TRP A 250 2.04 -9.33 -5.50
CA TRP A 250 1.83 -8.07 -6.21
C TRP A 250 3.02 -7.73 -7.11
N PRO A 251 2.80 -7.08 -8.26
CA PRO A 251 3.89 -6.53 -9.05
C PRO A 251 4.70 -5.53 -8.22
N GLU A 252 6.02 -5.54 -8.41
CA GLU A 252 6.89 -4.51 -7.85
C GLU A 252 6.51 -3.16 -8.44
N SER A 253 6.38 -2.14 -7.58
CA SER A 253 6.18 -0.78 -8.06
C SER A 253 7.44 -0.37 -8.84
N LYS A 254 7.28 -0.04 -10.13
CA LYS A 254 8.34 0.61 -10.89
C LYS A 254 8.58 1.97 -10.21
N GLN A 255 9.74 2.12 -9.57
CA GLN A 255 10.22 3.38 -9.01
C GLN A 255 10.61 4.35 -10.11
#